data_AF-A0A090I2Q2-F1
#
_entry.id   AF-A0A090I2Q2-F1
#
_cell.length_a   1.000
_cell.length_b   1.000
_cell.length_c   1.000
_cell.angle_alpha   90.00
_cell.angle_beta   90.00
_cell.angle_gamma   90.00
#
_symmetry.space_group_name_H-M   'P 1'
#
loop_
_entity.id
_entity.type
_entity.pdbx_description
1 polymer ?
#
loop_
_entity_poly.entity_id
_entity_poly.type
_entity_poly.pdbx_seq_one_letter_code
_entity_poly.pdbx_strand_id
1 'polypeptide(L)' 'MNYEEKLNILKDNLEKSKDLKNRAEIKLESLYATKKDLIEQIKQYGVEPENLNSEIDKLKNEIDDLLDRADKLMPKD' A
#
# COMPACT_ATOMS: atom_id res chain seq x y z
N MET A 1 -16.54 53.51 -1.37
CA MET A 1 -15.99 52.57 -0.37
C MET A 1 -16.21 51.15 -0.88
N ASN A 2 -15.15 50.46 -1.24
CA ASN A 2 -15.20 49.22 -2.02
C ASN A 2 -15.19 47.95 -1.13
N TYR A 3 -15.92 48.00 0.00
CA TYR A 3 -15.89 46.96 1.02
C TYR A 3 -16.70 45.72 0.62
N GLU A 4 -17.75 45.91 -0.16
CA GLU A 4 -18.62 44.84 -0.64
C GLU A 4 -17.88 43.93 -1.64
N GLU A 5 -17.08 44.52 -2.54
CA GLU A 5 -16.23 43.78 -3.49
C GLU A 5 -15.15 42.98 -2.75
N LYS A 6 -14.53 43.56 -1.70
CA LYS A 6 -13.58 42.83 -0.84
C LYS A 6 -14.24 41.67 -0.09
N LEU A 7 -15.47 41.85 0.39
CA LEU A 7 -16.20 40.81 1.11
C LEU A 7 -16.55 39.64 0.19
N ASN A 8 -16.94 39.92 -1.06
CA ASN A 8 -17.20 38.88 -2.06
C ASN A 8 -15.94 38.08 -2.40
N ILE A 9 -14.79 38.76 -2.60
CA ILE A 9 -13.50 38.06 -2.85
C ILE A 9 -13.13 37.14 -1.67
N LEU A 10 -13.33 37.61 -0.44
CA LEU A 10 -13.08 36.80 0.77
C LEU A 10 -13.99 35.58 0.83
N LYS A 11 -15.27 35.75 0.48
CA LYS A 11 -16.26 34.66 0.46
C LYS A 11 -15.92 33.60 -0.60
N ASP A 12 -15.56 34.03 -1.81
CA ASP A 12 -15.15 33.14 -2.90
C ASP A 12 -13.89 32.35 -2.55
N ASN A 13 -12.91 33.01 -1.93
CA ASN A 13 -11.68 32.35 -1.50
C ASN A 13 -11.94 31.35 -0.37
N LEU A 14 -12.88 31.65 0.53
CA LEU A 14 -13.29 30.72 1.59
C LEU A 14 -13.99 29.48 1.00
N GLU A 15 -14.88 29.66 0.03
CA GLU A 15 -15.55 28.54 -0.64
C GLU A 15 -14.56 27.65 -1.39
N LYS A 16 -13.62 28.24 -2.15
CA LYS A 16 -12.55 27.49 -2.82
C LYS A 16 -11.69 26.71 -1.82
N SER A 17 -11.38 27.30 -0.68
CA SER A 17 -10.58 26.65 0.37
C SER A 17 -11.33 25.49 1.03
N LYS A 18 -12.65 25.63 1.25
CA LYS A 18 -13.50 24.53 1.76
C LYS A 18 -13.57 23.38 0.77
N ASP A 19 -13.75 23.68 -0.51
CA ASP A 19 -13.78 22.66 -1.56
C ASP A 19 -12.45 21.89 -1.68
N LEU A 20 -11.31 22.62 -1.63
CA LEU A 20 -9.98 22.01 -1.60
C LEU A 20 -9.80 21.09 -0.39
N LYS A 21 -10.24 21.53 0.80
CA LYS A 21 -10.19 20.72 2.02
C LYS A 21 -11.01 19.44 1.87
N ASN A 22 -12.26 19.54 1.42
CA ASN A 22 -13.13 18.37 1.25
C ASN A 22 -12.53 17.37 0.25
N ARG A 23 -11.97 17.85 -0.87
CA ARG A 23 -11.29 16.99 -1.84
C ARG A 23 -10.06 16.30 -1.25
N ALA A 24 -9.29 17.00 -0.41
CA ALA A 24 -8.15 16.41 0.27
C ALA A 24 -8.57 15.34 1.29
N GLU A 25 -9.66 15.57 2.03
CA GLU A 25 -10.22 14.60 3.00
C GLU A 25 -10.70 13.33 2.29
N ILE A 26 -11.47 13.47 1.20
CA ILE A 26 -11.92 12.32 0.38
C ILE A 26 -10.73 11.53 -0.17
N LYS A 27 -9.70 12.23 -0.66
CA LYS A 27 -8.49 11.58 -1.19
C LYS A 27 -7.69 10.87 -0.09
N LEU A 28 -7.66 11.41 1.12
CA LEU A 28 -7.00 10.78 2.25
C LEU A 28 -7.73 9.49 2.65
N GLU A 29 -9.05 9.54 2.74
CA GLU A 29 -9.88 8.38 3.04
C GLU A 29 -9.68 7.26 2.01
N SER A 30 -9.67 7.59 0.72
CA SER A 30 -9.44 6.59 -0.34
C SER A 30 -8.05 5.97 -0.26
N LEU A 31 -7.01 6.75 0.03
CA LEU A 31 -5.65 6.24 0.23
C LEU A 31 -5.55 5.29 1.43
N TYR A 32 -6.24 5.60 2.54
CA TYR A 32 -6.29 4.70 3.69
C TYR A 32 -7.02 3.39 3.36
N ALA A 33 -8.13 3.47 2.61
CA ALA A 33 -8.85 2.28 2.15
C ALA A 33 -7.97 1.40 1.25
N THR A 34 -7.29 1.99 0.26
CA THR A 34 -6.35 1.26 -0.62
C THR A 34 -5.20 0.65 0.17
N LYS A 35 -4.62 1.38 1.14
CA LYS A 35 -3.55 0.84 1.99
C LYS A 35 -4.03 -0.38 2.78
N LYS A 36 -5.23 -0.30 3.37
CA LYS A 36 -5.79 -1.41 4.15
C LYS A 36 -6.00 -2.64 3.26
N ASP A 37 -6.58 -2.45 2.09
CA ASP A 37 -6.82 -3.52 1.11
C ASP A 37 -5.51 -4.17 0.66
N LEU A 38 -4.48 -3.39 0.34
CA LEU A 38 -3.15 -3.92 0.00
C LEU A 38 -2.53 -4.74 1.13
N ILE A 39 -2.64 -4.29 2.38
CA ILE A 39 -2.15 -5.04 3.55
C ILE A 39 -2.92 -6.35 3.71
N GLU A 40 -4.24 -6.33 3.51
CA GLU A 40 -5.09 -7.50 3.63
C GLU A 40 -4.78 -8.52 2.52
N GLN A 41 -4.58 -8.06 1.27
CA GLN A 41 -4.11 -8.90 0.17
C GLN A 41 -2.74 -9.54 0.49
N ILE A 42 -1.77 -8.75 0.97
CA ILE A 42 -0.44 -9.26 1.34
C ILE A 42 -0.56 -10.35 2.43
N LYS A 43 -1.39 -10.12 3.45
CA LYS A 43 -1.68 -11.12 4.49
C LYS A 43 -2.37 -12.37 3.94
N GLN A 44 -3.28 -12.23 2.97
CA GLN A 44 -3.94 -13.38 2.32
C GLN A 44 -2.96 -14.25 1.54
N TYR A 45 -1.88 -13.68 0.98
CA TYR A 45 -0.79 -14.45 0.38
C TYR A 45 0.08 -15.18 1.42
N GLY A 46 -0.25 -15.10 2.71
CA GLY A 46 0.47 -15.78 3.80
C GLY A 46 1.76 -15.08 4.19
N VAL A 47 1.96 -13.85 3.74
CA VAL A 47 3.19 -13.10 3.97
C VAL A 47 2.88 -11.83 4.73
N GLU A 48 3.38 -11.68 5.95
CA GLU A 48 3.39 -10.35 6.58
C GLU A 48 4.44 -9.50 5.83
N PRO A 49 4.18 -8.21 5.51
CA PRO A 49 5.15 -7.36 4.79
C PRO A 49 6.55 -7.35 5.44
N GLU A 50 6.58 -7.48 6.76
CA GLU A 50 7.79 -7.55 7.59
C GLU A 50 8.53 -8.89 7.47
N ASN A 51 7.83 -9.96 7.10
CA ASN A 51 8.35 -11.33 6.98
C ASN A 51 8.60 -11.76 5.52
N LEU A 52 8.26 -10.93 4.52
CA LEU A 52 8.41 -11.25 3.10
C LEU A 52 9.80 -11.74 2.72
N ASN A 53 10.85 -11.08 3.24
CA ASN A 53 12.23 -11.53 3.01
C ASN A 53 12.52 -12.88 3.69
N SER A 54 12.00 -13.09 4.91
CA SER A 54 12.17 -14.34 5.66
C SER A 54 11.48 -15.52 4.98
N GLU A 55 10.25 -15.32 4.46
CA GLU A 55 9.53 -16.34 3.68
C GLU A 55 10.28 -16.68 2.38
N ILE A 56 10.85 -15.68 1.68
CA ILE A 56 11.67 -15.91 0.48
C ILE A 56 12.90 -16.76 0.81
N ASP A 57 13.59 -16.45 1.91
CA ASP A 57 14.79 -17.19 2.32
C ASP A 57 14.45 -18.62 2.77
N LYS A 58 13.31 -18.83 3.47
CA LYS A 58 12.82 -20.18 3.77
C LYS A 58 12.56 -21.00 2.50
N LEU A 59 11.83 -20.43 1.55
CA LEU A 59 11.50 -21.11 0.28
C LEU A 59 12.75 -21.46 -0.52
N LYS A 60 13.76 -20.58 -0.55
CA LYS A 60 15.05 -20.88 -1.18
C LYS A 60 15.76 -22.06 -0.53
N ASN A 61 15.86 -22.06 0.80
CA ASN A 61 16.49 -23.18 1.53
C ASN A 61 15.73 -24.50 1.31
N GLU A 62 14.41 -24.44 1.21
CA GLU A 62 13.58 -25.61 0.96
C GLU A 62 13.76 -26.14 -0.47
N ILE A 63 13.91 -25.26 -1.46
CA ILE A 63 14.28 -25.63 -2.83
C ILE A 63 15.65 -26.31 -2.86
N ASP A 64 16.65 -25.73 -2.20
CA ASP A 64 18.01 -26.30 -2.16
C ASP A 64 18.01 -27.69 -1.49
N ASP A 65 17.31 -27.87 -0.37
CA ASP A 65 17.20 -29.18 0.29
C ASP A 65 16.46 -30.21 -0.60
N LEU A 66 15.40 -29.80 -1.30
CA LEU A 66 14.68 -30.67 -2.22
C LEU A 66 15.53 -31.07 -3.43
N LEU A 67 16.31 -30.14 -3.99
CA LEU A 67 17.27 -30.43 -5.07
C LEU A 67 18.36 -31.39 -4.60
N ASP A 68 18.92 -31.16 -3.41
CA ASP A 68 19.99 -31.99 -2.84
C ASP A 68 19.48 -33.41 -2.50
N ARG A 69 18.22 -33.53 -2.07
CA ARG A 69 17.53 -34.82 -1.92
C ARG A 69 17.26 -35.50 -3.25
N ALA A 70 16.82 -34.76 -4.26
CA ALA A 70 16.60 -35.30 -5.60
C ALA A 70 17.92 -35.83 -6.18
N ASP A 71 19.02 -35.08 -6.08
CA ASP A 71 20.35 -35.50 -6.52
C ASP A 71 20.89 -36.74 -5.79
N LYS A 72 20.56 -36.90 -4.51
CA LYS A 72 20.90 -38.11 -3.73
C LYS A 72 20.04 -39.32 -4.09
N LEU A 73 18.81 -39.10 -4.54
CA LEU A 73 17.87 -40.14 -4.95
C LEU A 73 18.04 -40.53 -6.43
N MET A 74 18.72 -39.71 -7.24
CA MET A 74 19.09 -40.08 -8.59
C MET A 74 20.20 -41.13 -8.56
N PRO A 75 20.04 -42.27 -9.26
CA PRO A 75 21.10 -43.25 -9.40
C PRO A 75 22.29 -42.60 -10.11
N LYS A 76 23.46 -42.64 -9.45
CA LYS A 76 24.73 -42.26 -10.07
C LYS A 76 25.28 -43.49 -10.76
N ASP A 77 25.27 -43.47 -12.10
CA ASP A 77 26.03 -44.42 -12.92
C ASP A 77 27.53 -44.35 -12.61
#